data_AF-A0A1B9PN57-F1
#
_entry.id   AF-A0A1B9PN57-F1
#
_cell.length_a   1.000
_cell.length_b   1.000
_cell.length_c   1.000
_cell.angle_alpha   90.00
_cell.angle_beta   90.00
_cell.angle_gamma   90.00
#
_symmetry.space_group_name_H-M   'P 1'
#
loop_
_entity.id
_entity.type
_entity.pdbx_description
1 polymer ?
#
loop_
_entity_poly.entity_id
_entity_poly.type
_entity_poly.pdbx_seq_one_letter_code
_entity_poly.pdbx_strand_id
1 'polypeptide(L)'
;MKHTSKFFSIFLSLFVLNGCSLLELKIESQSEPLTTAELNTRILTRAYSKHFFSEVESAADEISAMYPKDDTLHQSYVLLWKIHAEEGLQHAAYQVSPTISLIDTWVFAAQMEQFFSDDGKGADVFEGNIDFKASQLLHVDIEALAKKLLPSSEFNEAKDFIAQFVADHPFDSVAMRRTPALKAWLADQNIDETEAVATLGSMPEALGDVSDQLSLVSEQTPKIMTWKAQLIAMNSNLNGDDINKTMESLRNTSESFQDFVNNNPEYMQNLAEQMSLQLQPLLDDLDNKTDDKLNQLSAERIALEAMVARERQELVNMVERERKAIAVIVSQEREKFTQDLDQVSQDVLTLAMDKVIDLIKSTIIYFILFILAIFFAPLGLGYFLGKRAAVKKTVV
;
A
#
# COMPACT_ATOMS: atom_id res chain seq x y z
N MET A 1 -57.09 66.20 -17.28
CA MET A 1 -56.78 65.24 -16.19
C MET A 1 -56.92 63.74 -16.56
N LYS A 2 -57.29 63.33 -17.79
CA LYS A 2 -57.34 61.89 -18.17
C LYS A 2 -56.06 61.34 -18.86
N HIS A 3 -55.22 62.20 -19.43
CA HIS A 3 -53.98 61.78 -20.12
C HIS A 3 -52.77 61.59 -19.19
N THR A 4 -52.73 62.28 -18.05
CA THR A 4 -51.63 62.19 -17.09
C THR A 4 -51.65 60.88 -16.28
N SER A 5 -52.83 60.31 -16.03
CA SER A 5 -52.97 59.02 -15.33
C SER A 5 -52.53 57.82 -16.17
N LYS A 6 -52.75 57.83 -17.50
CA LYS A 6 -52.29 56.76 -18.39
C LYS A 6 -50.77 56.73 -18.55
N PHE A 7 -50.13 57.90 -18.59
CA PHE A 7 -48.67 57.99 -18.67
C PHE A 7 -47.99 57.49 -17.39
N PHE A 8 -48.59 57.74 -16.22
CA PHE A 8 -48.08 57.27 -14.94
C PHE A 8 -48.18 55.75 -14.77
N SER A 9 -49.28 55.12 -15.22
CA SER A 9 -49.40 53.64 -15.21
C SER A 9 -48.43 52.97 -16.17
N ILE A 10 -48.15 53.56 -17.34
CA ILE A 10 -47.18 53.00 -18.29
C ILE A 10 -45.75 53.11 -17.74
N PHE A 11 -45.42 54.24 -17.10
CA PHE A 11 -44.10 54.45 -16.50
C PHE A 11 -43.86 53.53 -15.29
N LEU A 12 -44.90 53.26 -14.50
CA LEU A 12 -44.81 52.35 -13.36
C LEU A 12 -44.68 50.88 -13.81
N SER A 13 -45.39 50.45 -14.87
CA SER A 13 -45.22 49.10 -15.46
C SER A 13 -43.84 48.90 -16.10
N LEU A 14 -43.24 49.95 -16.68
CA LEU A 14 -41.88 49.90 -17.23
C LEU A 14 -40.82 49.79 -16.12
N PHE A 15 -41.05 50.33 -14.94
CA PHE A 15 -40.12 50.19 -13.80
C PHE A 15 -40.14 48.79 -13.17
N VAL A 16 -41.30 48.11 -13.14
CA VAL A 16 -41.41 46.75 -12.60
C VAL A 16 -40.80 45.72 -13.56
N LEU A 17 -40.82 45.96 -14.88
CA LEU A 17 -40.21 45.07 -15.88
C LEU A 17 -38.69 45.18 -15.98
N ASN A 18 -38.09 46.31 -15.56
CA ASN A 18 -36.64 46.48 -15.50
C ASN A 18 -36.02 46.04 -14.15
N GLY A 19 -36.84 45.65 -13.17
CA GLY A 19 -36.38 45.15 -11.87
C GLY A 19 -35.95 43.67 -11.86
N CYS A 20 -36.24 42.91 -12.93
CA CYS A 20 -35.95 41.47 -12.99
C CYS A 20 -34.58 41.13 -13.62
N SER A 21 -33.81 42.11 -14.11
CA SER A 21 -32.50 41.86 -14.74
C SER A 21 -31.31 42.08 -13.80
N LEU A 22 -31.55 42.46 -12.54
CA LEU A 22 -30.50 42.76 -11.56
C LEU A 22 -30.58 41.87 -10.32
N LEU A 23 -31.12 40.66 -10.49
CA LEU A 23 -30.84 39.54 -9.60
C LEU A 23 -29.90 38.60 -10.37
N GLU A 24 -28.72 39.08 -10.71
CA GLU A 24 -27.55 38.21 -10.81
C GLU A 24 -27.37 37.66 -9.39
N LEU A 25 -28.09 36.59 -9.09
CA LEU A 25 -27.70 35.64 -8.07
C LEU A 25 -26.29 35.22 -8.47
N LYS A 26 -25.30 35.92 -7.91
CA LYS A 26 -24.00 35.33 -7.62
C LYS A 26 -24.31 34.17 -6.69
N ILE A 27 -24.75 33.06 -7.27
CA ILE A 27 -24.55 31.76 -6.65
C ILE A 27 -23.03 31.69 -6.62
N GLU A 28 -22.45 32.07 -5.48
CA GLU A 28 -21.05 31.79 -5.16
C GLU A 28 -20.97 30.27 -5.22
N SER A 29 -20.72 29.72 -6.41
CA SER A 29 -20.35 28.32 -6.55
C SER A 29 -19.06 28.23 -5.75
N GLN A 30 -19.10 27.54 -4.61
CA GLN A 30 -17.97 27.43 -3.69
C GLN A 30 -16.76 26.70 -4.32
N SER A 31 -16.87 26.26 -5.57
CA SER A 31 -15.79 25.67 -6.36
C SER A 31 -15.00 26.74 -7.12
N GLU A 32 -13.71 26.88 -6.81
CA GLU A 32 -12.78 27.62 -7.65
C GLU A 32 -12.63 26.92 -9.02
N PRO A 33 -12.64 27.67 -10.13
CA PRO A 33 -12.41 27.08 -11.46
C PRO A 33 -10.98 26.55 -11.54
N LEU A 34 -10.78 25.48 -12.33
CA LEU A 34 -9.46 24.90 -12.50
C LEU A 34 -8.50 25.90 -13.16
N THR A 35 -7.25 25.85 -12.76
CA THR A 35 -6.18 26.56 -13.45
C THR A 35 -5.97 25.97 -14.85
N THR A 36 -5.39 26.75 -15.76
CA THR A 36 -5.04 26.27 -17.10
C THR A 36 -4.09 25.06 -17.06
N ALA A 37 -3.20 24.99 -16.06
CA ALA A 37 -2.29 23.87 -15.87
C ALA A 37 -3.03 22.59 -15.48
N GLU A 38 -3.98 22.68 -14.55
CA GLU A 38 -4.83 21.56 -14.12
C GLU A 38 -5.73 21.07 -15.25
N LEU A 39 -6.35 21.99 -16.00
CA LEU A 39 -7.17 21.64 -17.15
C LEU A 39 -6.35 20.92 -18.23
N ASN A 40 -5.17 21.44 -18.57
CA ASN A 40 -4.27 20.79 -19.51
C ASN A 40 -3.83 19.40 -19.02
N THR A 41 -3.55 19.27 -17.72
CA THR A 41 -3.18 18.00 -17.10
C THR A 41 -4.31 16.98 -17.24
N ARG A 42 -5.55 17.38 -16.94
CA ARG A 42 -6.73 16.52 -17.10
C ARG A 42 -6.90 16.05 -18.55
N ILE A 43 -6.91 17.00 -19.50
CA ILE A 43 -7.13 16.71 -20.92
C ILE A 43 -6.04 15.78 -21.46
N LEU A 44 -4.76 16.09 -21.19
CA LEU A 44 -3.64 15.34 -21.75
C LEU A 44 -3.47 13.97 -21.10
N THR A 45 -3.77 13.82 -19.80
CA THR A 45 -3.77 12.50 -19.12
C THR A 45 -4.87 11.59 -19.68
N ARG A 46 -6.05 12.15 -19.99
CA ARG A 46 -7.14 11.39 -20.63
C ARG A 46 -6.84 11.05 -22.08
N ALA A 47 -6.22 11.95 -22.82
CA ALA A 47 -5.74 11.66 -24.18
C ALA A 47 -4.70 10.53 -24.17
N TYR A 48 -3.77 10.54 -23.21
CA TYR A 48 -2.84 9.46 -22.98
C TYR A 48 -3.55 8.13 -22.67
N SER A 49 -4.67 8.14 -21.95
CA SER A 49 -5.41 6.90 -21.65
C SER A 49 -5.88 6.19 -22.93
N LYS A 50 -6.33 6.93 -23.94
CA LYS A 50 -6.72 6.36 -25.24
C LYS A 50 -5.53 5.76 -25.99
N HIS A 51 -4.37 6.40 -25.91
CA HIS A 51 -3.11 5.87 -26.45
C HIS A 51 -2.74 4.57 -25.74
N PHE A 52 -2.78 4.57 -24.40
CA PHE A 52 -2.52 3.37 -23.59
C PHE A 52 -3.40 2.19 -23.98
N PHE A 53 -4.73 2.40 -24.08
CA PHE A 53 -5.64 1.32 -24.47
C PHE A 53 -5.28 0.75 -25.84
N SER A 54 -5.00 1.62 -26.81
CA SER A 54 -4.65 1.20 -28.17
C SER A 54 -3.36 0.38 -28.22
N GLU A 55 -2.32 0.79 -27.49
CA GLU A 55 -1.04 0.09 -27.45
C GLU A 55 -1.16 -1.27 -26.73
N VAL A 56 -1.88 -1.33 -25.60
CA VAL A 56 -2.15 -2.61 -24.92
C VAL A 56 -2.97 -3.54 -25.81
N GLU A 57 -4.02 -3.03 -26.46
CA GLU A 57 -4.84 -3.82 -27.38
C GLU A 57 -4.00 -4.39 -28.52
N SER A 58 -3.17 -3.56 -29.16
CA SER A 58 -2.31 -3.97 -30.27
C SER A 58 -1.26 -5.00 -29.84
N ALA A 59 -0.57 -4.77 -28.73
CA ALA A 59 0.43 -5.68 -28.20
C ALA A 59 -0.19 -7.03 -27.79
N ALA A 60 -1.34 -6.99 -27.13
CA ALA A 60 -2.08 -8.19 -26.74
C ALA A 60 -2.56 -8.99 -27.96
N ASP A 61 -3.05 -8.33 -29.01
CA ASP A 61 -3.48 -9.01 -30.23
C ASP A 61 -2.30 -9.64 -30.98
N GLU A 62 -1.12 -8.99 -30.97
CA GLU A 62 0.12 -9.57 -31.49
C GLU A 62 0.54 -10.82 -30.69
N ILE A 63 0.50 -10.75 -29.36
CA ILE A 63 0.78 -11.90 -28.49
C ILE A 63 -0.23 -13.04 -28.72
N SER A 64 -1.52 -12.75 -28.79
CA SER A 64 -2.56 -13.74 -29.08
C SER A 64 -2.30 -14.49 -30.39
N ALA A 65 -1.78 -13.80 -31.42
CA ALA A 65 -1.47 -14.40 -32.71
C ALA A 65 -0.24 -15.34 -32.69
N MET A 66 0.62 -15.24 -31.68
CA MET A 66 1.75 -16.17 -31.49
C MET A 66 1.31 -17.53 -30.93
N TYR A 67 0.16 -17.58 -30.23
CA TYR A 67 -0.36 -18.81 -29.65
C TYR A 67 -1.38 -19.52 -30.55
N PRO A 68 -1.47 -20.86 -30.49
CA PRO A 68 -2.57 -21.60 -31.08
C PRO A 68 -3.93 -21.10 -30.55
N LYS A 69 -4.96 -21.14 -31.40
CA LYS A 69 -6.32 -20.70 -31.01
C LYS A 69 -6.98 -21.62 -29.97
N ASP A 70 -6.54 -22.87 -29.90
CA ASP A 70 -6.97 -23.87 -28.93
C ASP A 70 -6.18 -23.83 -27.62
N ASP A 71 -5.12 -23.02 -27.54
CA ASP A 71 -4.39 -22.76 -26.30
C ASP A 71 -5.22 -21.86 -25.36
N THR A 72 -6.12 -22.49 -24.64
CA THR A 72 -7.07 -21.81 -23.76
C THR A 72 -6.36 -21.05 -22.64
N LEU A 73 -5.17 -21.51 -22.20
CA LEU A 73 -4.45 -20.91 -21.09
C LEU A 73 -3.85 -19.56 -21.48
N HIS A 74 -3.01 -19.52 -22.52
CA HIS A 74 -2.35 -18.29 -22.93
C HIS A 74 -3.34 -17.29 -23.53
N GLN A 75 -4.33 -17.75 -24.29
CA GLN A 75 -5.40 -16.89 -24.80
C GLN A 75 -6.20 -16.25 -23.64
N SER A 76 -6.43 -16.98 -22.56
CA SER A 76 -7.05 -16.40 -21.35
C SER A 76 -6.17 -15.36 -20.68
N TYR A 77 -4.85 -15.59 -20.57
CA TYR A 77 -3.94 -14.60 -20.00
C TYR A 77 -3.88 -13.31 -20.82
N VAL A 78 -3.88 -13.41 -22.15
CA VAL A 78 -3.93 -12.23 -23.02
C VAL A 78 -5.20 -11.42 -22.76
N LEU A 79 -6.37 -12.07 -22.73
CA LEU A 79 -7.64 -11.38 -22.45
C LEU A 79 -7.68 -10.77 -21.05
N LEU A 80 -7.16 -11.47 -20.04
CA LEU A 80 -7.04 -10.95 -18.68
C LEU A 80 -6.14 -9.71 -18.64
N TRP A 81 -5.03 -9.71 -19.37
CA TRP A 81 -4.17 -8.53 -19.47
C TRP A 81 -4.91 -7.33 -20.06
N LYS A 82 -5.59 -7.49 -21.22
CA LYS A 82 -6.37 -6.41 -21.84
C LYS A 82 -7.40 -5.82 -20.87
N ILE A 83 -8.22 -6.69 -20.28
CA ILE A 83 -9.28 -6.27 -19.35
C ILE A 83 -8.71 -5.51 -18.16
N HIS A 84 -7.71 -6.07 -17.48
CA HIS A 84 -7.22 -5.51 -16.23
C HIS A 84 -6.31 -4.29 -16.43
N ALA A 85 -5.56 -4.23 -17.54
CA ALA A 85 -4.79 -3.05 -17.90
C ALA A 85 -5.71 -1.86 -18.21
N GLU A 86 -6.78 -2.08 -18.99
CA GLU A 86 -7.72 -1.02 -19.36
C GLU A 86 -8.58 -0.56 -18.18
N GLU A 87 -9.15 -1.49 -17.40
CA GLU A 87 -9.92 -1.15 -16.19
C GLU A 87 -9.03 -0.45 -15.15
N GLY A 88 -7.82 -0.97 -14.94
CA GLY A 88 -6.87 -0.42 -13.97
C GLY A 88 -6.42 1.00 -14.33
N LEU A 89 -6.08 1.24 -15.60
CA LEU A 89 -5.70 2.58 -16.05
C LEU A 89 -6.90 3.53 -16.07
N GLN A 90 -8.09 3.08 -16.48
CA GLN A 90 -9.30 3.91 -16.43
C GLN A 90 -9.54 4.42 -15.00
N HIS A 91 -9.40 3.56 -13.99
CA HIS A 91 -9.50 3.97 -12.59
C HIS A 91 -8.39 4.94 -12.16
N ALA A 92 -7.19 4.87 -12.75
CA ALA A 92 -6.08 5.75 -12.44
C ALA A 92 -6.21 7.14 -13.09
N ALA A 93 -6.61 7.19 -14.36
CA ALA A 93 -6.61 8.40 -15.17
C ALA A 93 -7.85 9.29 -15.03
N TYR A 94 -8.93 8.75 -14.44
CA TYR A 94 -10.20 9.45 -14.25
C TYR A 94 -10.48 9.71 -12.77
N GLN A 95 -9.43 10.12 -12.02
CA GLN A 95 -9.59 10.65 -10.67
C GLN A 95 -10.16 12.08 -10.74
N VAL A 96 -10.75 12.51 -9.62
CA VAL A 96 -11.34 13.86 -9.50
C VAL A 96 -10.29 14.96 -9.70
N SER A 97 -9.15 14.80 -9.03
CA SER A 97 -8.02 15.73 -9.13
C SER A 97 -7.17 15.45 -10.37
N PRO A 98 -6.86 16.46 -11.20
CA PRO A 98 -6.00 16.30 -12.39
C PRO A 98 -4.59 15.82 -12.06
N THR A 99 -3.95 16.40 -11.03
CA THR A 99 -2.59 16.03 -10.64
C THR A 99 -2.54 14.61 -10.10
N ILE A 100 -3.49 14.23 -9.25
CA ILE A 100 -3.60 12.84 -8.77
C ILE A 100 -3.84 11.88 -9.92
N SER A 101 -4.70 12.24 -10.89
CA SER A 101 -4.91 11.41 -12.09
C SER A 101 -3.61 11.15 -12.83
N LEU A 102 -2.79 12.19 -13.02
CA LEU A 102 -1.49 12.06 -13.69
C LEU A 102 -0.53 11.15 -12.91
N ILE A 103 -0.39 11.37 -11.60
CA ILE A 103 0.50 10.56 -10.75
C ILE A 103 0.03 9.11 -10.69
N ASP A 104 -1.26 8.87 -10.45
CA ASP A 104 -1.84 7.53 -10.39
C ASP A 104 -1.67 6.77 -11.72
N THR A 105 -1.83 7.47 -12.84
CA THR A 105 -1.62 6.91 -14.19
C THR A 105 -0.16 6.54 -14.40
N TRP A 106 0.77 7.40 -13.98
CA TRP A 106 2.20 7.13 -14.06
C TRP A 106 2.60 5.95 -13.19
N VAL A 107 2.11 5.89 -11.94
CA VAL A 107 2.30 4.73 -11.05
C VAL A 107 1.82 3.45 -11.72
N PHE A 108 0.62 3.46 -12.32
CA PHE A 108 0.06 2.26 -12.95
C PHE A 108 0.93 1.77 -14.11
N ALA A 109 1.36 2.67 -15.00
CA ALA A 109 2.24 2.32 -16.13
C ALA A 109 3.60 1.79 -15.64
N ALA A 110 4.20 2.41 -14.62
CA ALA A 110 5.46 1.97 -14.03
C ALA A 110 5.34 0.60 -13.35
N GLN A 111 4.23 0.34 -12.62
CA GLN A 111 3.94 -0.97 -12.04
C GLN A 111 3.76 -2.04 -13.12
N MET A 112 3.15 -1.70 -14.26
CA MET A 112 2.97 -2.62 -15.38
C MET A 112 4.32 -2.94 -16.06
N GLU A 113 5.18 -1.94 -16.31
CA GLU A 113 6.54 -2.21 -16.80
C GLU A 113 7.33 -3.09 -15.82
N GLN A 114 7.30 -2.77 -14.52
CA GLN A 114 7.97 -3.57 -13.50
C GLN A 114 7.44 -5.02 -13.46
N PHE A 115 6.14 -5.22 -13.66
CA PHE A 115 5.54 -6.54 -13.67
C PHE A 115 6.07 -7.42 -14.81
N PHE A 116 6.18 -6.88 -16.02
CA PHE A 116 6.67 -7.61 -17.20
C PHE A 116 8.19 -7.55 -17.40
N SER A 117 8.92 -6.80 -16.56
CA SER A 117 10.38 -6.78 -16.59
C SER A 117 11.00 -8.15 -16.33
N ASP A 118 12.26 -8.36 -16.72
CA ASP A 118 12.98 -9.63 -16.53
C ASP A 118 13.01 -10.12 -15.07
N ASP A 119 13.03 -9.19 -14.10
CA ASP A 119 12.99 -9.49 -12.66
C ASP A 119 11.55 -9.45 -12.08
N GLY A 120 10.57 -9.16 -12.92
CA GLY A 120 9.16 -9.03 -12.58
C GLY A 120 8.44 -10.38 -12.45
N LYS A 121 7.34 -10.38 -11.69
CA LYS A 121 6.49 -11.58 -11.50
C LYS A 121 5.73 -12.00 -12.76
N GLY A 122 5.69 -11.13 -13.76
CA GLY A 122 5.05 -11.33 -15.05
C GLY A 122 6.00 -11.73 -16.19
N ALA A 123 7.31 -11.83 -15.93
CA ALA A 123 8.34 -12.06 -16.96
C ALA A 123 8.06 -13.28 -17.84
N ASP A 124 7.53 -14.35 -17.25
CA ASP A 124 7.27 -15.63 -17.92
C ASP A 124 5.78 -15.83 -18.29
N VAL A 125 4.95 -14.78 -18.22
CA VAL A 125 3.51 -14.89 -18.55
C VAL A 125 3.29 -15.11 -20.04
N PHE A 126 4.11 -14.47 -20.88
CA PHE A 126 4.04 -14.60 -22.33
C PHE A 126 5.40 -14.94 -22.94
N GLU A 127 5.41 -15.72 -24.02
CA GLU A 127 6.58 -15.94 -24.85
C GLU A 127 6.99 -14.64 -25.56
N GLY A 128 8.27 -14.30 -25.50
CA GLY A 128 8.82 -13.11 -26.13
C GLY A 128 8.93 -11.93 -25.16
N ASN A 129 8.85 -10.71 -25.68
CA ASN A 129 8.99 -9.48 -24.87
C ASN A 129 8.09 -8.34 -25.36
N ILE A 130 6.98 -8.68 -26.01
CA ILE A 130 6.06 -7.71 -26.61
C ILE A 130 5.32 -6.94 -25.50
N ASP A 131 4.86 -7.66 -24.49
CA ASP A 131 4.29 -7.16 -23.23
C ASP A 131 5.24 -6.21 -22.50
N PHE A 132 6.50 -6.60 -22.31
CA PHE A 132 7.49 -5.74 -21.67
C PHE A 132 7.76 -4.47 -22.49
N LYS A 133 7.96 -4.59 -23.81
CA LYS A 133 8.21 -3.44 -24.70
C LYS A 133 7.05 -2.47 -24.74
N ALA A 134 5.81 -2.98 -24.82
CA ALA A 134 4.61 -2.14 -24.79
C ALA A 134 4.51 -1.41 -23.45
N SER A 135 4.74 -2.12 -22.34
CA SER A 135 4.68 -1.54 -20.99
C SER A 135 5.76 -0.48 -20.77
N GLN A 136 6.98 -0.72 -21.26
CA GLN A 136 8.08 0.24 -21.23
C GLN A 136 7.77 1.50 -22.06
N LEU A 137 7.25 1.33 -23.28
CA LEU A 137 6.84 2.46 -24.12
C LEU A 137 5.82 3.33 -23.39
N LEU A 138 4.80 2.70 -22.82
CA LEU A 138 3.73 3.38 -22.10
C LEU A 138 4.24 4.12 -20.86
N HIS A 139 5.16 3.52 -20.10
CA HIS A 139 5.79 4.21 -18.97
C HIS A 139 6.63 5.41 -19.42
N VAL A 140 7.46 5.27 -20.46
CA VAL A 140 8.26 6.37 -20.99
C VAL A 140 7.38 7.52 -21.48
N ASP A 141 6.25 7.21 -22.14
CA ASP A 141 5.32 8.20 -22.67
C ASP A 141 4.64 9.01 -21.55
N ILE A 142 4.19 8.36 -20.46
CA ILE A 142 3.58 9.07 -19.34
C ILE A 142 4.61 9.85 -18.51
N GLU A 143 5.84 9.33 -18.34
CA GLU A 143 6.93 10.08 -17.70
C GLU A 143 7.24 11.35 -18.53
N ALA A 144 7.33 11.22 -19.85
CA ALA A 144 7.58 12.34 -20.74
C ALA A 144 6.43 13.36 -20.74
N LEU A 145 5.18 12.90 -20.58
CA LEU A 145 4.02 13.76 -20.41
C LEU A 145 4.07 14.49 -19.06
N ALA A 146 4.31 13.78 -17.96
CA ALA A 146 4.40 14.34 -16.62
C ALA A 146 5.50 15.40 -16.53
N LYS A 147 6.66 15.16 -17.16
CA LYS A 147 7.76 16.13 -17.25
C LYS A 147 7.39 17.44 -17.94
N LYS A 148 6.42 17.42 -18.87
CA LYS A 148 5.93 18.62 -19.57
C LYS A 148 4.87 19.37 -18.77
N LEU A 149 4.10 18.65 -17.94
CA LEU A 149 2.96 19.17 -17.21
C LEU A 149 3.34 19.71 -15.82
N LEU A 150 4.27 19.04 -15.14
CA LEU A 150 4.68 19.37 -13.79
C LEU A 150 5.88 20.32 -13.77
N PRO A 151 5.96 21.23 -12.78
CA PRO A 151 7.18 21.95 -12.46
C PRO A 151 8.35 20.99 -12.19
N SER A 152 9.58 21.42 -12.49
CA SER A 152 10.74 20.53 -12.41
C SER A 152 11.02 19.97 -11.00
N SER A 153 10.65 20.69 -9.92
CA SER A 153 10.76 20.16 -8.55
C SER A 153 9.77 19.02 -8.34
N GLU A 154 8.49 19.30 -8.57
CA GLU A 154 7.38 18.34 -8.42
C GLU A 154 7.57 17.10 -9.30
N PHE A 155 8.09 17.26 -10.52
CA PHE A 155 8.41 16.11 -11.38
C PHE A 155 9.46 15.20 -10.76
N ASN A 156 10.54 15.75 -10.17
CA ASN A 156 11.57 14.92 -9.55
C ASN A 156 11.06 14.26 -8.27
N GLU A 157 10.28 14.97 -7.47
CA GLU A 157 9.62 14.41 -6.27
C GLU A 157 8.66 13.28 -6.64
N ALA A 158 7.81 13.49 -7.65
CA ALA A 158 6.95 12.46 -8.21
C ALA A 158 7.75 11.26 -8.71
N LYS A 159 8.86 11.49 -9.42
CA LYS A 159 9.71 10.41 -9.92
C LYS A 159 10.28 9.55 -8.80
N ASP A 160 10.81 10.18 -7.75
CA ASP A 160 11.39 9.49 -6.60
C ASP A 160 10.31 8.72 -5.82
N PHE A 161 9.15 9.35 -5.59
CA PHE A 161 7.98 8.71 -4.98
C PHE A 161 7.53 7.48 -5.76
N ILE A 162 7.36 7.60 -7.08
CA ILE A 162 6.86 6.51 -7.93
C ILE A 162 7.84 5.34 -7.92
N ALA A 163 9.15 5.61 -8.02
CA ALA A 163 10.16 4.56 -7.96
C ALA A 163 10.07 3.76 -6.65
N GLN A 164 9.90 4.45 -5.51
CA GLN A 164 9.73 3.80 -4.21
C GLN A 164 8.39 3.05 -4.11
N PHE A 165 7.29 3.69 -4.53
CA PHE A 165 5.94 3.11 -4.44
C PHE A 165 5.81 1.84 -5.29
N VAL A 166 6.38 1.83 -6.50
CA VAL A 166 6.38 0.65 -7.39
C VAL A 166 7.15 -0.51 -6.76
N ALA A 167 8.28 -0.23 -6.10
CA ALA A 167 9.07 -1.24 -5.41
C ALA A 167 8.33 -1.84 -4.20
N ASP A 168 7.59 -1.02 -3.45
CA ASP A 168 6.84 -1.44 -2.26
C ASP A 168 5.49 -2.11 -2.61
N HIS A 169 4.91 -1.76 -3.76
CA HIS A 169 3.61 -2.24 -4.21
C HIS A 169 3.66 -2.78 -5.65
N PRO A 170 4.46 -3.82 -5.95
CA PRO A 170 4.50 -4.40 -7.29
C PRO A 170 3.18 -5.12 -7.62
N PHE A 171 2.84 -5.25 -8.90
CA PHE A 171 1.76 -6.16 -9.29
C PHE A 171 2.17 -7.61 -9.06
N ASP A 172 1.25 -8.39 -8.49
CA ASP A 172 1.49 -9.80 -8.17
C ASP A 172 1.04 -10.76 -9.27
N SER A 173 0.21 -10.31 -10.20
CA SER A 173 -0.40 -11.15 -11.25
C SER A 173 -0.98 -10.28 -12.37
N VAL A 174 -1.34 -10.92 -13.48
CA VAL A 174 -2.05 -10.32 -14.64
C VAL A 174 -3.38 -9.65 -14.25
N ALA A 175 -3.92 -9.94 -13.07
CA ALA A 175 -5.06 -9.21 -12.52
C ALA A 175 -4.79 -7.73 -12.20
N MET A 176 -3.51 -7.32 -12.19
CA MET A 176 -3.06 -5.92 -12.01
C MET A 176 -3.80 -5.18 -10.90
N ARG A 177 -3.98 -5.85 -9.75
CA ARG A 177 -4.71 -5.29 -8.61
C ARG A 177 -3.94 -4.09 -8.07
N ARG A 178 -4.50 -2.91 -8.31
CA ARG A 178 -3.92 -1.64 -7.92
C ARG A 178 -4.07 -1.36 -6.42
N THR A 179 -3.00 -0.84 -5.82
CA THR A 179 -3.07 -0.12 -4.55
C THR A 179 -3.15 1.37 -4.85
N PRO A 180 -4.20 2.11 -4.42
CA PRO A 180 -4.30 3.53 -4.68
C PRO A 180 -3.12 4.32 -4.13
N ALA A 181 -2.42 5.06 -4.98
CA ALA A 181 -1.24 5.85 -4.61
C ALA A 181 -1.60 7.21 -3.98
N LEU A 182 -2.82 7.72 -4.20
CA LEU A 182 -3.33 8.98 -3.62
C LEU A 182 -2.94 9.18 -2.16
N LYS A 183 -3.26 8.23 -1.28
CA LYS A 183 -2.98 8.39 0.16
C LYS A 183 -1.48 8.44 0.47
N ALA A 184 -0.70 7.59 -0.19
CA ALA A 184 0.74 7.56 -0.02
C ALA A 184 1.39 8.85 -0.56
N TRP A 185 0.89 9.34 -1.70
CA TRP A 185 1.32 10.59 -2.31
C TRP A 185 1.01 11.81 -1.42
N LEU A 186 -0.21 11.93 -0.90
CA LEU A 186 -0.56 13.03 0.02
C LEU A 186 0.30 13.02 1.29
N ALA A 187 0.58 11.84 1.84
CA ALA A 187 1.46 11.69 3.00
C ALA A 187 2.91 12.08 2.69
N ASP A 188 3.42 11.70 1.52
CA ASP A 188 4.76 12.08 1.04
C ASP A 188 4.90 13.60 0.88
N GLN A 189 3.85 14.23 0.33
CA GLN A 189 3.79 15.66 0.06
C GLN A 189 3.38 16.51 1.28
N ASN A 190 3.05 15.88 2.42
CA ASN A 190 2.50 16.53 3.62
C ASN A 190 1.24 17.38 3.35
N ILE A 191 0.40 16.94 2.40
CA ILE A 191 -0.86 17.59 2.03
C ILE A 191 -2.00 16.99 2.86
N ASP A 192 -2.88 17.84 3.40
CA ASP A 192 -4.07 17.36 4.12
C ASP A 192 -5.10 16.75 3.13
N GLU A 193 -5.70 15.61 3.48
CA GLU A 193 -6.67 14.93 2.61
C GLU A 193 -7.87 15.81 2.21
N THR A 194 -8.21 16.83 3.00
CA THR A 194 -9.31 17.77 2.70
C THR A 194 -8.97 18.78 1.61
N GLU A 195 -7.69 19.17 1.46
CA GLU A 195 -7.25 20.07 0.38
C GLU A 195 -7.29 19.36 -0.99
N ALA A 196 -7.16 18.03 -1.03
CA ALA A 196 -7.21 17.27 -2.28
C ALA A 196 -8.61 17.26 -2.93
N VAL A 197 -9.68 17.37 -2.13
CA VAL A 197 -11.09 17.33 -2.60
C VAL A 197 -11.54 18.68 -3.17
N ALA A 198 -10.87 19.79 -2.84
CA ALA A 198 -11.19 21.12 -3.36
C ALA A 198 -10.95 21.29 -4.87
N THR A 199 -10.29 20.32 -5.51
CA THR A 199 -9.89 20.36 -6.94
C THR A 199 -10.96 19.83 -7.91
N LEU A 200 -12.23 19.82 -7.50
CA LEU A 200 -13.37 19.42 -8.35
C LEU A 200 -13.56 20.33 -9.58
N GLY A 201 -13.12 21.59 -9.48
CA GLY A 201 -13.37 22.61 -10.50
C GLY A 201 -14.80 23.15 -10.43
N SER A 202 -15.10 24.14 -11.27
CA SER A 202 -16.43 24.73 -11.37
C SER A 202 -17.49 23.71 -11.83
N MET A 203 -18.77 23.93 -11.51
CA MET A 203 -19.84 23.00 -11.93
C MET A 203 -19.83 22.65 -13.43
N PRO A 204 -19.63 23.60 -14.37
CA PRO A 204 -19.51 23.26 -15.79
C PRO A 204 -18.32 22.34 -16.10
N GLU A 205 -17.19 22.50 -15.40
CA GLU A 205 -16.00 21.66 -15.55
C GLU A 205 -16.22 20.26 -14.97
N ALA A 206 -16.90 20.15 -13.83
CA ALA A 206 -17.28 18.88 -13.23
C ALA A 206 -18.29 18.10 -14.11
N LEU A 207 -19.23 18.79 -14.74
CA LEU A 207 -20.18 18.15 -15.66
C LEU A 207 -19.55 17.78 -17.00
N GLY A 208 -18.65 18.62 -17.50
CA GLY A 208 -17.78 18.27 -18.64
C GLY A 208 -16.99 17.00 -18.35
N ASP A 209 -16.45 16.87 -17.13
CA ASP A 209 -15.76 15.66 -16.68
C ASP A 209 -16.68 14.43 -16.69
N VAL A 210 -17.88 14.53 -16.10
CA VAL A 210 -18.86 13.42 -16.13
C VAL A 210 -19.22 13.03 -17.57
N SER A 211 -19.36 14.01 -18.46
CA SER A 211 -19.62 13.76 -19.89
C SER A 211 -18.46 13.02 -20.56
N ASP A 212 -17.22 13.41 -20.28
CA ASP A 212 -16.03 12.72 -20.79
C ASP A 212 -15.94 11.28 -20.29
N GLN A 213 -16.24 11.05 -19.01
CA GLN A 213 -16.29 9.71 -18.42
C GLN A 213 -17.38 8.86 -19.07
N LEU A 214 -18.57 9.41 -19.32
CA LEU A 214 -19.65 8.68 -19.98
C LEU A 214 -19.29 8.33 -21.44
N SER A 215 -18.62 9.24 -22.14
CA SER A 215 -18.09 8.99 -23.48
C SER A 215 -17.05 7.86 -23.47
N LEU A 216 -16.14 7.84 -22.49
CA LEU A 216 -15.20 6.72 -22.33
C LEU A 216 -15.93 5.39 -22.05
N VAL A 217 -16.88 5.41 -21.11
CA VAL A 217 -17.65 4.20 -20.73
C VAL A 217 -18.40 3.64 -21.93
N SER A 218 -18.97 4.50 -22.79
CA SER A 218 -19.58 4.13 -24.07
C SER A 218 -18.59 3.41 -25.00
N GLU A 219 -17.37 3.92 -25.09
CA GLU A 219 -16.33 3.40 -25.97
C GLU A 219 -15.77 2.05 -25.46
N GLN A 220 -15.50 1.94 -24.16
CA GLN A 220 -14.74 0.81 -23.58
C GLN A 220 -15.59 -0.34 -23.07
N THR A 221 -16.76 -0.08 -22.49
CA THR A 221 -17.61 -1.12 -21.90
C THR A 221 -17.93 -2.27 -22.86
N PRO A 222 -18.27 -2.03 -24.14
CA PRO A 222 -18.55 -3.12 -25.09
C PRO A 222 -17.32 -3.99 -25.36
N LYS A 223 -16.13 -3.39 -25.45
CA LYS A 223 -14.87 -4.11 -25.66
C LYS A 223 -14.57 -5.02 -24.47
N ILE A 224 -14.58 -4.46 -23.26
CA ILE A 224 -14.35 -5.20 -22.02
C ILE A 224 -15.37 -6.33 -21.85
N MET A 225 -16.66 -6.05 -22.11
CA MET A 225 -17.70 -7.09 -22.06
C MET A 225 -17.49 -8.18 -23.11
N THR A 226 -17.02 -7.82 -24.31
CA THR A 226 -16.63 -8.79 -25.35
C THR A 226 -15.55 -9.72 -24.83
N TRP A 227 -14.47 -9.19 -24.28
CA TRP A 227 -13.36 -10.00 -23.79
C TRP A 227 -13.74 -10.84 -22.58
N LYS A 228 -14.55 -10.31 -21.65
CA LYS A 228 -15.09 -11.08 -20.52
C LYS A 228 -15.97 -12.24 -21.01
N ALA A 229 -16.81 -12.01 -22.02
CA ALA A 229 -17.62 -13.05 -22.62
C ALA A 229 -16.77 -14.11 -23.35
N GLN A 230 -15.70 -13.71 -24.05
CA GLN A 230 -14.73 -14.63 -24.65
C GLN A 230 -14.03 -15.48 -23.59
N LEU A 231 -13.57 -14.88 -22.49
CA LEU A 231 -12.98 -15.59 -21.36
C LEU A 231 -13.93 -16.64 -20.78
N ILE A 232 -15.20 -16.29 -20.58
CA ILE A 232 -16.22 -17.22 -20.09
C ILE A 232 -16.44 -18.33 -21.12
N ALA A 233 -16.58 -18.01 -22.41
CA ALA A 233 -16.77 -19.01 -23.47
C ALA A 233 -15.60 -20.02 -23.54
N MET A 234 -14.37 -19.54 -23.43
CA MET A 234 -13.15 -20.36 -23.44
C MET A 234 -13.05 -21.27 -22.22
N ASN A 235 -13.49 -20.80 -21.04
CA ASN A 235 -13.36 -21.53 -19.77
C ASN A 235 -14.65 -22.22 -19.31
N SER A 236 -15.69 -22.26 -20.14
CA SER A 236 -16.97 -22.91 -19.83
C SER A 236 -17.43 -23.82 -20.97
N ASN A 237 -18.27 -24.80 -20.63
CA ASN A 237 -18.88 -25.71 -21.59
C ASN A 237 -20.10 -25.09 -22.32
N LEU A 238 -20.21 -23.75 -22.33
CA LEU A 238 -21.34 -23.00 -22.90
C LEU A 238 -21.23 -22.94 -24.44
N ASN A 239 -22.36 -23.09 -25.13
CA ASN A 239 -22.43 -23.11 -26.59
C ASN A 239 -22.16 -21.69 -27.14
N GLY A 240 -21.12 -21.52 -27.97
CA GLY A 240 -20.64 -20.21 -28.45
C GLY A 240 -21.67 -19.37 -29.24
N ASP A 241 -22.72 -20.00 -29.76
CA ASP A 241 -23.78 -19.33 -30.54
C ASP A 241 -24.63 -18.36 -29.71
N ASP A 242 -24.89 -18.66 -28.44
CA ASP A 242 -25.71 -17.79 -27.58
C ASP A 242 -24.92 -16.57 -27.10
N ILE A 243 -23.62 -16.72 -26.85
CA ILE A 243 -22.71 -15.63 -26.47
C ILE A 243 -22.52 -14.65 -27.64
N ASN A 244 -22.35 -15.15 -28.86
CA ASN A 244 -22.19 -14.30 -30.04
C ASN A 244 -23.38 -13.38 -30.28
N LYS A 245 -24.62 -13.87 -30.10
CA LYS A 245 -25.84 -13.05 -30.26
C LYS A 245 -25.95 -11.95 -29.22
N THR A 246 -25.64 -12.24 -27.96
CA THR A 246 -25.62 -11.22 -26.90
C THR A 246 -24.54 -10.17 -27.18
N MET A 247 -23.37 -10.59 -27.68
CA MET A 247 -22.28 -9.67 -28.01
C MET A 247 -22.60 -8.75 -29.18
N GLU A 248 -23.26 -9.26 -30.22
CA GLU A 248 -23.73 -8.45 -31.35
C GLU A 248 -24.75 -7.40 -30.90
N SER A 249 -25.68 -7.77 -30.01
CA SER A 249 -26.64 -6.83 -29.44
C SER A 249 -25.99 -5.73 -28.60
N LEU A 250 -24.93 -6.04 -27.85
CA LEU A 250 -24.20 -5.04 -27.06
C LEU A 250 -23.41 -4.08 -27.94
N ARG A 251 -22.73 -4.59 -28.98
CA ARG A 251 -22.00 -3.77 -29.97
C ARG A 251 -22.93 -2.79 -30.69
N ASN A 252 -24.05 -3.28 -31.21
CA ASN A 252 -25.02 -2.44 -31.93
C ASN A 252 -25.61 -1.35 -31.03
N THR A 253 -25.88 -1.68 -29.75
CA THR A 253 -26.38 -0.71 -28.77
C THR A 253 -25.34 0.36 -28.47
N SER A 254 -24.07 -0.02 -28.35
CA SER A 254 -23.00 0.94 -28.07
C SER A 254 -22.60 1.78 -29.26
N GLU A 255 -22.60 1.24 -30.47
CA GLU A 255 -22.44 2.04 -31.69
C GLU A 255 -23.55 3.09 -31.78
N SER A 256 -24.80 2.70 -31.50
CA SER A 256 -25.93 3.64 -31.47
C SER A 256 -25.77 4.73 -30.38
N PHE A 257 -25.24 4.36 -29.21
CA PHE A 257 -24.99 5.31 -28.11
C PHE A 257 -23.80 6.23 -28.42
N GLN A 258 -22.72 5.71 -29.00
CA GLN A 258 -21.56 6.48 -29.43
C GLN A 258 -21.94 7.45 -30.54
N ASP A 259 -22.74 7.02 -31.51
CA ASP A 259 -23.28 7.88 -32.57
C ASP A 259 -24.16 8.98 -31.98
N PHE A 260 -24.97 8.66 -30.97
CA PHE A 260 -25.77 9.65 -30.27
C PHE A 260 -24.88 10.70 -29.57
N VAL A 261 -23.86 10.27 -28.82
CA VAL A 261 -22.93 11.17 -28.10
C VAL A 261 -22.11 12.03 -29.07
N ASN A 262 -21.56 11.43 -30.14
CA ASN A 262 -20.70 12.13 -31.09
C ASN A 262 -21.46 13.12 -31.99
N ASN A 263 -22.68 12.77 -32.42
CA ASN A 263 -23.45 13.59 -33.35
C ASN A 263 -24.41 14.58 -32.66
N ASN A 264 -24.56 14.49 -31.34
CA ASN A 264 -25.40 15.42 -30.57
C ASN A 264 -24.60 16.09 -29.43
N PRO A 265 -23.47 16.77 -29.72
CA PRO A 265 -22.64 17.39 -28.69
C PRO A 265 -23.38 18.50 -27.92
N GLU A 266 -24.27 19.25 -28.60
CA GLU A 266 -25.12 20.26 -27.96
C GLU A 266 -26.12 19.65 -26.97
N TYR A 267 -26.60 18.43 -27.20
CA TYR A 267 -27.48 17.74 -26.26
C TYR A 267 -26.73 17.29 -25.01
N MET A 268 -25.49 16.82 -25.12
CA MET A 268 -24.67 16.50 -23.94
C MET A 268 -24.33 17.75 -23.13
N GLN A 269 -24.05 18.87 -23.81
CA GLN A 269 -23.79 20.15 -23.17
C GLN A 269 -25.05 20.73 -22.48
N ASN A 270 -26.22 20.59 -23.11
CA ASN A 270 -27.49 21.01 -22.52
C ASN A 270 -27.97 20.07 -21.41
N LEU A 271 -27.73 18.77 -21.53
CA LEU A 271 -28.00 17.78 -20.48
C LEU A 271 -27.11 18.03 -19.26
N ALA A 272 -25.84 18.32 -19.47
CA ALA A 272 -24.93 18.77 -18.43
C ALA A 272 -25.46 20.04 -17.74
N GLU A 273 -25.80 21.08 -18.50
CA GLU A 273 -26.35 22.33 -17.97
C GLU A 273 -27.65 22.11 -17.18
N GLN A 274 -28.59 21.31 -17.71
CA GLN A 274 -29.85 21.00 -17.03
C GLN A 274 -29.67 20.12 -15.81
N MET A 275 -28.77 19.12 -15.84
CA MET A 275 -28.39 18.35 -14.67
C MET A 275 -27.73 19.24 -13.62
N SER A 276 -26.87 20.19 -14.02
CA SER A 276 -26.29 21.18 -13.10
C SER A 276 -27.38 21.88 -12.30
N LEU A 277 -28.36 22.44 -13.02
CA LEU A 277 -29.44 23.23 -12.44
C LEU A 277 -30.37 22.38 -11.56
N GLN A 278 -30.59 21.12 -11.91
CA GLN A 278 -31.45 20.21 -11.15
C GLN A 278 -30.75 19.56 -9.95
N LEU A 279 -29.43 19.33 -10.02
CA LEU A 279 -28.64 18.72 -8.96
C LEU A 279 -28.10 19.75 -7.97
N GLN A 280 -28.01 21.03 -8.34
CA GLN A 280 -27.56 22.12 -7.47
C GLN A 280 -28.24 22.13 -6.09
N PRO A 281 -29.59 22.04 -5.98
CA PRO A 281 -30.26 22.03 -4.68
C PRO A 281 -29.96 20.78 -3.84
N LEU A 282 -29.67 19.65 -4.48
CA LEU A 282 -29.31 18.41 -3.81
C LEU A 282 -27.85 18.43 -3.35
N LEU A 283 -26.96 19.05 -4.14
CA LEU A 283 -25.57 19.27 -3.78
C LEU A 283 -25.47 20.28 -2.63
N ASP A 284 -26.19 21.40 -2.68
CA ASP A 284 -26.21 22.38 -1.59
C ASP A 284 -26.70 21.75 -0.26
N ASP A 285 -27.71 20.88 -0.31
CA ASP A 285 -28.17 20.13 0.87
C ASP A 285 -27.13 19.09 1.33
N LEU A 286 -26.38 18.51 0.40
CA LEU A 286 -25.35 17.52 0.69
C LEU A 286 -24.07 18.15 1.22
N ASP A 287 -23.64 19.32 0.72
CA ASP A 287 -22.50 20.09 1.19
C ASP A 287 -22.74 20.58 2.62
N ASN A 288 -23.93 21.16 2.90
CA ASN A 288 -24.30 21.54 4.26
C ASN A 288 -24.26 20.34 5.23
N LYS A 289 -24.75 19.17 4.80
CA LYS A 289 -24.73 17.95 5.62
C LYS A 289 -23.34 17.32 5.72
N THR A 290 -22.52 17.47 4.69
CA THR A 290 -21.17 16.92 4.62
C THR A 290 -20.21 17.73 5.46
N ASP A 291 -20.30 19.06 5.44
CA ASP A 291 -19.56 19.94 6.35
C ASP A 291 -19.92 19.63 7.81
N ASP A 292 -21.20 19.50 8.14
CA ASP A 292 -21.64 19.12 9.48
C ASP A 292 -21.07 17.73 9.88
N LYS A 293 -21.03 16.77 8.96
CA LYS A 293 -20.51 15.42 9.22
C LYS A 293 -18.99 15.35 9.27
N LEU A 294 -18.27 16.09 8.44
CA LEU A 294 -16.82 16.18 8.44
C LEU A 294 -16.32 16.91 9.69
N ASN A 295 -17.01 17.99 10.09
CA ASN A 295 -16.74 18.66 11.37
C ASN A 295 -16.99 17.72 12.56
N GLN A 296 -18.06 16.93 12.51
CA GLN A 296 -18.33 15.91 13.53
C GLN A 296 -17.23 14.82 13.56
N LEU A 297 -16.82 14.29 12.41
CA LEU A 297 -15.77 13.27 12.32
C LEU A 297 -14.40 13.79 12.75
N SER A 298 -14.05 15.02 12.40
CA SER A 298 -12.83 15.69 12.85
C SER A 298 -12.81 15.85 14.38
N ALA A 299 -13.94 16.26 14.97
CA ALA A 299 -14.10 16.35 16.42
C ALA A 299 -14.00 14.98 17.10
N GLU A 300 -14.63 13.94 16.55
CA GLU A 300 -14.53 12.55 17.04
C GLU A 300 -13.10 12.03 16.93
N ARG A 301 -12.39 12.33 15.85
CA ARG A 301 -10.98 11.96 15.65
C ARG A 301 -10.06 12.63 16.67
N ILE A 302 -10.20 13.94 16.91
CA ILE A 302 -9.41 14.66 17.93
C ILE A 302 -9.66 14.05 19.32
N ALA A 303 -10.91 13.70 19.64
CA ALA A 303 -11.25 13.04 20.90
C ALA A 303 -10.62 11.64 21.02
N LEU A 304 -10.57 10.89 19.91
CA LEU A 304 -10.00 9.55 19.85
C LEU A 304 -8.46 9.57 19.91
N GLU A 305 -7.80 10.52 19.25
CA GLU A 305 -6.35 10.75 19.35
C GLU A 305 -5.95 11.14 20.78
N ALA A 306 -6.74 12.00 21.44
CA ALA A 306 -6.53 12.34 22.85
C ALA A 306 -6.75 11.12 23.77
N MET A 307 -7.68 10.23 23.45
CA MET A 307 -7.89 8.97 24.18
C MET A 307 -6.70 8.03 24.02
N VAL A 308 -6.24 7.80 22.79
CA VAL A 308 -5.08 6.95 22.50
C VAL A 308 -3.80 7.51 23.12
N ALA A 309 -3.60 8.83 23.11
CA ALA A 309 -2.46 9.47 23.77
C ALA A 309 -2.47 9.23 25.30
N ARG A 310 -3.65 9.31 25.93
CA ARG A 310 -3.82 8.97 27.35
C ARG A 310 -3.52 7.49 27.62
N GLU A 311 -4.09 6.58 26.83
CA GLU A 311 -3.83 5.14 26.98
C GLU A 311 -2.35 4.80 26.79
N ARG A 312 -1.67 5.40 25.81
CA ARG A 312 -0.22 5.23 25.61
C ARG A 312 0.57 5.70 26.82
N GLN A 313 0.23 6.85 27.40
CA GLN A 313 0.89 7.34 28.60
C GLN A 313 0.65 6.42 29.81
N GLU A 314 -0.57 5.91 29.97
CA GLU A 314 -0.90 4.94 31.02
C GLU A 314 -0.16 3.62 30.85
N LEU A 315 -0.04 3.12 29.61
CA LEU A 315 0.75 1.93 29.28
C LEU A 315 2.24 2.13 29.57
N VAL A 316 2.82 3.28 29.19
CA VAL A 316 4.22 3.60 29.52
C VAL A 316 4.44 3.64 31.04
N ASN A 317 3.52 4.28 31.76
CA ASN A 317 3.56 4.33 33.23
C ASN A 317 3.38 2.94 33.87
N MET A 318 2.63 2.04 33.24
CA MET A 318 2.48 0.65 33.67
C MET A 318 3.77 -0.13 33.46
N VAL A 319 4.37 -0.05 32.28
CA VAL A 319 5.64 -0.71 31.95
C VAL A 319 6.77 -0.22 32.86
N GLU A 320 6.80 1.08 33.20
CA GLU A 320 7.80 1.60 34.13
C GLU A 320 7.61 1.07 35.56
N ARG A 321 6.36 0.91 36.01
CA ARG A 321 6.04 0.26 37.29
C ARG A 321 6.48 -1.21 37.29
N GLU A 322 6.20 -1.94 36.22
CA GLU A 322 6.65 -3.33 36.07
C GLU A 322 8.18 -3.44 36.05
N ARG A 323 8.88 -2.56 35.33
CA ARG A 323 10.35 -2.52 35.32
C ARG A 323 10.92 -2.26 36.71
N LYS A 324 10.34 -1.33 37.49
CA LYS A 324 10.75 -1.08 38.88
C LYS A 324 10.49 -2.29 39.77
N ALA A 325 9.36 -2.97 39.61
CA ALA A 325 9.06 -4.20 40.35
C ALA A 325 10.04 -5.33 39.99
N ILE A 326 10.35 -5.52 38.70
CA ILE A 326 11.35 -6.50 38.23
C ILE A 326 12.73 -6.17 38.79
N ALA A 327 13.14 -4.90 38.81
CA ALA A 327 14.43 -4.49 39.38
C ALA A 327 14.55 -4.85 40.87
N VAL A 328 13.48 -4.67 41.65
CA VAL A 328 13.42 -5.07 43.06
C VAL A 328 13.50 -6.59 43.23
N ILE A 329 12.77 -7.35 42.41
CA ILE A 329 12.82 -8.81 42.43
C ILE A 329 14.23 -9.30 42.11
N VAL A 330 14.87 -8.77 41.06
CA VAL A 330 16.24 -9.13 40.66
C VAL A 330 17.25 -8.73 41.74
N SER A 331 17.07 -7.60 42.43
CA SER A 331 17.95 -7.23 43.54
C SER A 331 17.80 -8.16 44.74
N GLN A 332 16.56 -8.55 45.08
CA GLN A 332 16.30 -9.52 46.16
C GLN A 332 16.85 -10.91 45.83
N GLU A 333 16.77 -11.32 44.56
CA GLU A 333 17.31 -12.59 44.09
C GLU A 333 18.85 -12.58 44.10
N ARG A 334 19.48 -11.45 43.74
CA ARG A 334 20.94 -11.28 43.88
C ARG A 334 21.41 -11.26 45.33
N GLU A 335 20.62 -10.69 46.24
CA GLU A 335 20.93 -10.69 47.67
C GLU A 335 20.86 -12.11 48.25
N LYS A 336 19.83 -12.90 47.90
CA LYS A 336 19.75 -14.33 48.23
C LYS A 336 20.88 -15.14 47.61
N PHE A 337 21.23 -14.89 46.35
CA PHE A 337 22.36 -15.55 45.69
C PHE A 337 23.71 -15.23 46.36
N THR A 338 23.88 -14.04 46.90
CA THR A 338 25.09 -13.65 47.64
C THR A 338 25.16 -14.35 49.00
N GLN A 339 24.02 -14.51 49.68
CA GLN A 339 23.94 -15.27 50.94
C GLN A 339 24.21 -16.77 50.73
N ASP A 340 23.66 -17.38 49.67
CA ASP A 340 23.94 -18.77 49.31
C ASP A 340 25.42 -18.98 48.92
N LEU A 341 26.04 -18.00 48.25
CA LEU A 341 27.47 -18.02 47.95
C LEU A 341 28.33 -17.98 49.22
N ASP A 342 27.98 -17.17 50.22
CA ASP A 342 28.70 -17.13 51.49
C ASP A 342 28.56 -18.46 52.27
N GLN A 343 27.38 -19.08 52.23
CA GLN A 343 27.15 -20.37 52.88
C GLN A 343 27.89 -21.52 52.16
N VAL A 344 27.85 -21.55 50.82
CA VAL A 344 28.63 -22.51 50.01
C VAL A 344 30.13 -22.32 50.21
N SER A 345 30.61 -21.08 50.35
CA SER A 345 32.02 -20.79 50.59
C SER A 345 32.47 -21.27 51.98
N GLN A 346 31.62 -21.16 53.01
CA GLN A 346 31.88 -21.70 54.35
C GLN A 346 31.85 -23.23 54.38
N ASP A 347 30.91 -23.86 53.67
CA ASP A 347 30.81 -25.32 53.58
C ASP A 347 32.00 -25.94 52.81
N VAL A 348 32.48 -25.26 51.76
CA VAL A 348 33.69 -25.68 51.04
C VAL A 348 34.94 -25.50 51.92
N LEU A 349 35.02 -24.42 52.70
CA LEU A 349 36.17 -24.16 53.57
C LEU A 349 36.24 -25.17 54.73
N THR A 350 35.10 -25.50 55.35
CA THR A 350 35.03 -26.53 56.40
C THR A 350 35.35 -27.91 55.86
N LEU A 351 34.81 -28.29 54.70
CA LEU A 351 35.12 -29.58 54.06
C LEU A 351 36.59 -29.69 53.65
N ALA A 352 37.21 -28.59 53.20
CA ALA A 352 38.63 -28.54 52.88
C ALA A 352 39.49 -28.67 54.14
N MET A 353 39.13 -27.99 55.24
CA MET A 353 39.84 -28.08 56.52
C MET A 353 39.74 -29.48 57.14
N ASP A 354 38.58 -30.11 57.08
CA ASP A 354 38.41 -31.49 57.56
C ASP A 354 39.30 -32.46 56.79
N LYS A 355 39.36 -32.34 55.46
CA LYS A 355 40.28 -33.14 54.63
C LYS A 355 41.75 -32.89 54.94
N VAL A 356 42.14 -31.64 55.25
CA VAL A 356 43.52 -31.31 55.66
C VAL A 356 43.85 -31.96 57.01
N ILE A 357 42.93 -31.90 57.98
CA ILE A 357 43.11 -32.55 59.29
C ILE A 357 43.27 -34.07 59.11
N ASP A 358 42.45 -34.69 58.26
CA ASP A 358 42.55 -36.12 58.00
C ASP A 358 43.86 -36.51 57.30
N LEU A 359 44.34 -35.66 56.38
CA LEU A 359 45.63 -35.85 55.72
C LEU A 359 46.80 -35.76 56.72
N ILE A 360 46.77 -34.82 57.65
CA ILE A 360 47.76 -34.67 58.72
C ILE A 360 47.76 -35.92 59.60
N LYS A 361 46.57 -36.39 60.01
CA LYS A 361 46.41 -37.58 60.85
C LYS A 361 46.98 -38.83 60.19
N SER A 362 46.68 -39.02 58.91
CA SER A 362 47.21 -40.11 58.08
C SER A 362 48.73 -40.01 57.95
N THR A 363 49.27 -38.81 57.70
CA THR A 363 50.71 -38.57 57.57
C THR A 363 51.46 -38.89 58.85
N ILE A 364 50.93 -38.51 60.02
CA ILE A 364 51.53 -38.84 61.32
C ILE A 364 51.58 -40.35 61.54
N ILE A 365 50.52 -41.08 61.18
CA ILE A 365 50.49 -42.55 61.30
C ILE A 365 51.56 -43.19 60.40
N TYR A 366 51.67 -42.78 59.14
CA TYR A 366 52.71 -43.27 58.24
C TYR A 366 54.12 -42.91 58.73
N PHE A 367 54.29 -41.72 59.32
CA PHE A 367 55.57 -41.30 59.90
C PHE A 367 55.97 -42.16 61.10
N ILE A 368 55.03 -42.51 61.99
CA ILE A 368 55.28 -43.44 63.10
C ILE A 368 55.64 -44.83 62.58
N LEU A 369 54.91 -45.34 61.58
CA LEU A 369 55.23 -46.61 60.92
C LEU A 369 56.62 -46.59 60.27
N PHE A 370 57.00 -45.47 59.66
CA PHE A 370 58.30 -45.27 59.04
C PHE A 370 59.44 -45.28 60.08
N ILE A 371 59.26 -44.61 61.22
CA ILE A 371 60.20 -44.65 62.35
C ILE A 371 60.33 -46.08 62.88
N LEU A 372 59.20 -46.78 63.08
CA LEU A 372 59.22 -48.18 63.50
C LEU A 372 60.00 -49.04 62.50
N ALA A 373 59.79 -48.88 61.20
CA ALA A 373 60.53 -49.61 60.18
C ALA A 373 62.04 -49.31 60.24
N ILE A 374 62.44 -48.05 60.38
CA ILE A 374 63.87 -47.66 60.47
C ILE A 374 64.53 -48.24 61.71
N PHE A 375 63.86 -48.24 62.87
CA PHE A 375 64.46 -48.75 64.11
C PHE A 375 64.44 -50.28 64.21
N PHE A 376 63.36 -50.93 63.78
CA PHE A 376 63.19 -52.37 63.95
C PHE A 376 63.73 -53.19 62.77
N ALA A 377 63.80 -52.66 61.54
CA ALA A 377 64.35 -53.41 60.40
C ALA A 377 65.85 -53.75 60.55
N PRO A 378 66.74 -52.85 61.04
CA PRO A 378 68.14 -53.20 61.29
C PRO A 378 68.30 -54.21 62.42
N LEU A 379 67.45 -54.16 63.45
CA LEU A 379 67.41 -55.13 64.54
C LEU A 379 66.95 -56.52 64.06
N GLY A 380 65.92 -56.58 63.20
CA GLY A 380 65.45 -57.82 62.59
C GLY A 380 66.50 -58.46 61.66
N LEU A 381 67.14 -57.65 60.80
CA LEU A 381 68.23 -58.09 59.93
C LEU A 381 69.46 -58.54 60.75
N GLY A 382 69.82 -57.80 61.80
CA GLY A 382 70.92 -58.14 62.71
C GLY A 382 70.69 -59.45 63.46
N TYR A 383 69.48 -59.68 63.98
CA TYR A 383 69.12 -60.95 64.63
C TYR A 383 69.17 -62.13 63.66
N PHE A 384 68.68 -61.96 62.43
CA PHE A 384 68.69 -63.02 61.42
C PHE A 384 70.10 -63.38 60.93
N LEU A 385 70.98 -62.38 60.75
CA LEU A 385 72.38 -62.58 60.40
C LEU A 385 73.19 -63.20 61.55
N GLY A 386 72.93 -62.80 62.81
CA GLY A 386 73.54 -63.39 64.00
C GLY A 386 73.18 -64.88 64.19
N LYS A 387 71.92 -65.25 63.92
CA LYS A 387 71.46 -66.65 64.01
C LYS A 387 72.12 -67.55 62.95
N ARG A 388 72.45 -67.03 61.77
CA ARG A 388 73.20 -67.76 60.74
C ARG A 388 74.70 -67.89 61.04
N ALA A 389 75.29 -66.95 61.77
CA ALA A 389 76.68 -67.04 62.21
C ALA A 389 76.90 -68.02 63.38
N ALA A 390 75.91 -68.17 64.27
CA ALA A 390 75.97 -69.10 65.40
C ALA A 390 75.85 -70.59 64.99
N VAL A 391 75.16 -70.89 63.88
CA VAL A 391 74.94 -72.27 63.41
C VAL A 391 76.19 -72.89 62.75
N LYS A 392 77.23 -72.10 62.44
CA LYS A 392 78.49 -72.62 61.86
C LYS A 392 79.56 -73.01 62.90
N LYS A 393 79.24 -72.98 64.19
CA LYS A 393 80.16 -73.33 65.29
C LYS A 393 79.73 -74.58 66.06
N THR A 394 79.27 -75.62 65.36
CA THR A 394 79.10 -76.99 65.90
C THR A 394 79.02 -77.99 64.75
N VAL A 395 80.18 -78.30 64.15
CA VAL A 395 80.55 -79.62 63.59
C VAL A 395 82.05 -79.77 63.85
N VAL A 396 82.39 -80.58 64.86
CA VAL A 396 83.53 -81.51 64.88
C VAL A 396 82.90 -82.89 64.85
#